data_AF-A0A428CAI4-F1
#
_entry.id   AF-A0A428CAI4-F1
#
_cell.length_a   1.000
_cell.length_b   1.000
_cell.length_c   1.000
_cell.angle_alpha   90.00
_cell.angle_beta   90.00
_cell.angle_gamma   90.00
#
_symmetry.space_group_name_H-M   'P 1'
#
loop_
_entity.id
_entity.type
_entity.pdbx_description
1 polymer ?
#
loop_
_entity_poly.entity_id
_entity_poly.type
_entity_poly.pdbx_seq_one_letter_code
_entity_poly.pdbx_strand_id
1 'polypeptide(L)'
;MEFENDFITDGRGRGKNLRIATTHTDILTVDKRAMYIMAVEVASAIDGQISEDDKLTWIDVETFKELHKDVLSLTYDQATDISVEELKSIKPVEDPLWEEEERLREEYIKIHGERVYDDEEDE
;
A
#
# COMPACT_ATOMS: atom_id res chain seq x y z
N MET A 1 -33.74 5.82 6.24
CA MET A 1 -33.06 4.52 6.25
C MET A 1 -31.65 4.80 6.72
N GLU A 2 -31.28 4.25 7.86
CA GLU A 2 -29.95 4.41 8.47
C GLU A 2 -28.94 3.65 7.61
N PHE A 3 -28.25 4.36 6.70
CA PHE A 3 -27.15 3.81 5.90
C PHE A 3 -25.82 3.83 6.66
N GLU A 4 -25.83 4.18 7.95
CA GLU A 4 -24.61 4.52 8.70
C GLU A 4 -23.87 3.33 9.34
N ASN A 5 -24.40 2.11 9.24
CA ASN A 5 -23.85 0.97 9.98
C ASN A 5 -23.18 -0.13 9.13
N ASP A 6 -23.00 0.03 7.83
CA ASP A 6 -22.38 -1.00 6.97
C ASP A 6 -21.06 -0.52 6.36
N PHE A 7 -20.11 -0.16 7.25
CA PHE A 7 -18.75 0.29 6.93
C PHE A 7 -17.96 -0.63 5.97
N ILE A 8 -18.40 -1.87 5.77
CA ILE A 8 -17.68 -2.93 5.05
C ILE A 8 -18.38 -3.35 3.74
N THR A 9 -19.55 -2.79 3.41
CA THR A 9 -20.28 -3.15 2.20
C THR A 9 -20.28 -2.01 1.19
N ASP A 10 -19.40 -2.07 0.20
CA ASP A 10 -19.47 -1.24 -1.02
C ASP A 10 -20.60 -1.70 -1.98
N GLY A 11 -21.61 -2.42 -1.47
CA GLY A 11 -22.66 -3.06 -2.26
C GLY A 11 -22.22 -4.30 -3.06
N ARG A 12 -20.92 -4.68 -3.07
CA ARG A 12 -20.48 -5.95 -3.66
C ARG A 12 -20.67 -7.08 -2.65
N GLY A 13 -21.41 -8.12 -3.06
CA GLY A 13 -21.72 -9.29 -2.24
C GLY A 13 -20.48 -9.84 -1.50
N ARG A 14 -20.67 -10.41 -0.31
CA ARG A 14 -19.58 -11.00 0.49
C ARG A 14 -18.86 -12.08 -0.32
N GLY A 15 -17.69 -11.73 -0.88
CA GLY A 15 -16.86 -12.61 -1.70
C GLY A 15 -15.82 -13.39 -0.89
N LYS A 16 -14.98 -14.19 -1.56
CA LYS A 16 -13.91 -15.03 -0.96
C LYS A 16 -12.62 -14.26 -0.61
N ASN A 17 -12.68 -12.93 -0.48
CA ASN A 17 -11.48 -12.09 -0.38
C ASN A 17 -11.31 -11.52 1.02
N LEU A 18 -10.06 -11.42 1.49
CA LEU A 18 -9.70 -10.62 2.67
C LEU A 18 -9.97 -9.14 2.37
N ARG A 19 -10.72 -8.46 3.24
CA ARG A 19 -11.01 -7.02 3.13
C ARG A 19 -10.37 -6.30 4.30
N ILE A 20 -9.53 -5.30 4.00
CA ILE A 20 -9.02 -4.35 4.98
C ILE A 20 -9.80 -3.05 4.74
N ALA A 21 -10.49 -2.56 5.78
CA ALA A 21 -11.25 -1.32 5.73
C ALA A 21 -10.73 -0.37 6.82
N THR A 22 -10.49 0.89 6.46
CA THR A 22 -9.98 1.92 7.37
C THR A 22 -10.66 3.26 7.09
N THR A 23 -10.90 4.05 8.14
CA THR A 23 -11.36 5.44 8.02
C THR A 23 -10.20 6.41 7.80
N HIS A 24 -8.95 5.92 7.83
CA HIS A 24 -7.77 6.74 7.69
C HIS A 24 -7.66 7.24 6.24
N THR A 25 -7.67 8.56 6.07
CA THR A 25 -7.56 9.22 4.77
C THR A 25 -6.14 9.68 4.46
N ASP A 26 -5.29 9.77 5.49
CA ASP A 26 -3.91 10.24 5.37
C ASP A 26 -2.98 9.09 4.94
N ILE A 27 -1.87 9.44 4.30
CA ILE A 27 -0.82 8.48 3.95
C ILE A 27 -0.22 7.93 5.25
N LEU A 28 -0.48 6.64 5.50
CA LEU A 28 0.13 5.94 6.62
C LEU A 28 1.55 5.50 6.23
N THR A 29 2.56 6.09 6.85
CA THR A 29 3.93 5.58 6.78
C THR A 29 4.06 4.36 7.69
N VAL A 30 4.46 3.24 7.10
CA VAL A 30 4.60 1.96 7.80
C VAL A 30 6.06 1.54 7.67
N ASP A 31 6.73 1.33 8.80
CA ASP A 31 8.08 0.77 8.82
C ASP A 31 8.05 -0.75 8.54
N LYS A 32 9.22 -1.32 8.24
CA LYS A 32 9.36 -2.74 7.91
C LYS A 32 8.83 -3.67 9.01
N ARG A 33 9.03 -3.32 10.28
CA ARG A 33 8.54 -4.14 11.41
C ARG A 33 7.02 -4.11 11.47
N ALA A 34 6.41 -2.95 11.29
CA ALA A 34 4.95 -2.84 11.27
C ALA A 34 4.33 -3.66 10.12
N MET A 35 4.96 -3.70 8.94
CA MET A 35 4.55 -4.58 7.85
C MET A 35 4.64 -6.07 8.22
N TYR A 36 5.74 -6.49 8.85
CA TYR A 36 5.92 -7.90 9.24
C TYR A 36 4.94 -8.32 10.32
N ILE A 37 4.65 -7.45 11.29
CA ILE A 37 3.60 -7.68 12.29
C ILE A 37 2.25 -7.87 11.59
N MET A 38 1.91 -7.02 10.62
CA MET A 38 0.65 -7.15 9.87
C MET A 38 0.56 -8.49 9.13
N ALA A 39 1.63 -8.91 8.45
CA ALA A 39 1.67 -10.20 7.75
C ALA A 39 1.45 -11.38 8.72
N VAL A 40 2.11 -11.35 9.88
CA VAL A 40 1.97 -12.35 10.94
C VAL A 40 0.55 -12.40 11.48
N GLU A 41 -0.05 -11.26 11.82
CA GLU A 41 -1.41 -11.18 12.35
C GLU A 41 -2.45 -11.69 11.35
N VAL A 42 -2.34 -11.27 10.08
CA VAL A 42 -3.26 -11.70 9.02
C VAL A 42 -3.14 -13.20 8.78
N ALA A 43 -1.92 -13.72 8.59
CA ALA A 43 -1.70 -15.14 8.34
C ALA A 43 -2.18 -16.01 9.51
N SER A 44 -1.90 -15.59 10.76
CA SER A 44 -2.37 -16.29 11.96
C SER A 44 -3.90 -16.32 12.05
N ALA A 45 -4.57 -15.21 11.72
CA ALA A 45 -6.03 -15.09 11.82
C ALA A 45 -6.78 -15.99 10.83
N ILE A 46 -6.16 -16.32 9.69
CA ILE A 46 -6.77 -17.14 8.63
C ILE A 46 -6.16 -18.54 8.52
N ASP A 47 -5.29 -18.94 9.45
CA ASP A 47 -4.50 -20.18 9.39
C ASP A 47 -3.75 -20.32 8.05
N GLY A 48 -3.18 -19.20 7.60
CA GLY A 48 -2.48 -19.06 6.32
C GLY A 48 -0.96 -19.19 6.43
N GLN A 49 -0.32 -19.23 5.26
CA GLN A 49 1.14 -19.21 5.12
C GLN A 49 1.61 -17.88 4.53
N ILE A 50 2.90 -17.58 4.69
CA ILE A 50 3.53 -16.35 4.22
C ILE A 50 4.52 -16.69 3.11
N SER A 51 4.58 -15.85 2.08
CA SER A 51 5.58 -15.91 1.00
C SER A 51 6.28 -14.56 0.89
N GLU A 52 7.59 -14.60 0.69
CA GLU A 52 8.46 -13.42 0.56
C GLU A 52 9.12 -13.31 -0.82
N ASP A 53 8.85 -14.27 -1.71
CA ASP A 53 9.55 -14.48 -2.99
C ASP A 53 8.57 -14.55 -4.17
N ASP A 54 7.60 -13.64 -4.19
CA ASP A 54 6.54 -13.59 -5.22
C ASP A 54 5.76 -14.92 -5.35
N LYS A 55 5.41 -15.52 -4.21
CA LYS A 55 4.58 -16.73 -4.10
C LYS A 55 5.26 -18.00 -4.60
N LEU A 56 6.58 -17.98 -4.79
CA LEU A 56 7.35 -19.17 -5.18
C LEU A 56 7.46 -20.18 -4.05
N THR A 57 7.70 -19.71 -2.82
CA THR A 57 7.74 -20.54 -1.61
C THR A 57 6.81 -20.02 -0.53
N TRP A 58 6.36 -20.92 0.34
CA TRP A 58 5.43 -20.63 1.42
C TRP A 58 5.98 -21.21 2.73
N ILE A 59 6.04 -20.37 3.76
CA ILE A 59 6.48 -20.74 5.10
C ILE A 59 5.36 -20.49 6.10
N ASP A 60 5.33 -21.28 7.16
CA ASP A 60 4.40 -21.06 8.26
C ASP A 60 4.80 -19.82 9.09
N VAL A 61 3.84 -19.35 9.90
CA VAL A 61 4.01 -18.13 10.70
C VAL A 61 5.16 -18.23 11.70
N GLU A 62 5.40 -19.39 12.31
CA GLU A 62 6.46 -19.53 13.32
C GLU A 62 7.84 -19.55 12.67
N THR A 63 7.98 -20.21 11.52
CA THR A 63 9.19 -20.13 10.69
C THR A 63 9.48 -18.69 10.27
N PHE A 64 8.48 -17.93 9.83
CA PHE A 64 8.63 -16.51 9.48
C PHE A 64 9.08 -15.67 10.69
N LYS A 65 8.48 -15.88 11.87
CA LYS A 65 8.84 -15.15 13.10
C LYS A 65 10.28 -15.41 13.53
N GLU A 66 10.75 -16.65 13.43
CA GLU A 66 12.13 -16.98 13.81
C GLU A 66 13.13 -16.44 12.77
N LEU A 67 12.79 -16.48 11.47
CA LEU A 67 13.63 -15.92 10.40
C LEU A 67 13.84 -14.41 10.55
N HIS A 68 12.78 -13.67 10.90
CA HIS A 68 12.78 -12.20 11.01
C HIS A 68 12.69 -11.70 12.45
N LYS A 69 13.22 -12.49 13.39
CA LYS A 69 13.19 -12.20 14.82
C LYS A 69 13.91 -10.90 15.16
N ASP A 70 15.00 -10.60 14.45
CA ASP A 70 15.76 -9.37 14.57
C ASP A 70 14.89 -8.13 14.31
N VAL A 71 14.02 -8.17 13.30
CA VAL A 71 13.08 -7.10 12.97
C VAL A 71 11.90 -7.08 13.93
N LEU A 72 11.28 -8.23 14.20
CA LEU A 72 10.07 -8.34 15.02
C LEU A 72 10.32 -8.00 16.50
N SER A 73 11.54 -8.20 16.99
CA SER A 73 11.93 -7.89 18.37
C SER A 73 12.29 -6.42 18.61
N LEU A 74 12.38 -5.59 17.57
CA LEU A 74 12.66 -4.16 17.74
C LEU A 74 11.53 -3.48 18.52
N THR A 75 11.91 -2.46 19.29
CA THR A 75 10.94 -1.50 19.83
C THR A 75 10.46 -0.55 18.72
N TYR A 76 9.36 0.17 18.99
CA TYR A 76 8.85 1.18 18.07
C TYR A 76 9.90 2.25 17.74
N ASP A 77 10.60 2.78 18.75
CA ASP A 77 11.62 3.81 18.57
C ASP A 77 12.79 3.29 17.72
N GLN A 78 13.28 2.07 18.02
CA GLN A 78 14.36 1.46 17.24
C GLN A 78 13.98 1.22 15.77
N ALA A 79 12.77 0.71 15.52
CA ALA A 79 12.27 0.49 14.17
C ALA A 79 12.12 1.81 13.40
N THR A 80 11.65 2.86 14.09
CA THR A 80 11.51 4.21 13.54
C THR A 80 12.88 4.80 13.17
N ASP A 81 13.85 4.74 14.08
CA ASP A 81 15.20 5.27 13.87
C ASP A 81 15.89 4.59 12.68
N ILE A 82 15.78 3.26 12.58
CA ILE A 82 16.32 2.50 11.44
C ILE A 82 15.63 2.92 10.15
N SER A 83 14.29 3.00 10.14
CA SER A 83 13.52 3.35 8.95
C SER A 83 13.84 4.75 8.42
N VAL A 84 14.03 5.73 9.32
CA VAL A 84 14.42 7.10 8.95
C VAL A 84 15.79 7.14 8.29
N GLU A 85 16.75 6.35 8.76
CA GLU A 85 18.07 6.26 8.13
C GLU A 85 18.03 5.53 6.78
N GLU A 86 17.25 4.46 6.65
CA GLU A 86 17.06 3.73 5.39
C GLU A 86 16.45 4.63 4.30
N LEU A 87 15.48 5.48 4.66
CA LEU A 87 14.81 6.42 3.75
C LEU A 87 15.79 7.38 3.05
N LYS A 88 16.92 7.73 3.68
CA LYS A 88 17.94 8.60 3.05
C LYS A 88 18.64 7.93 1.87
N SER A 89 18.63 6.60 1.82
CA SER A 89 19.32 5.79 0.81
C SER A 89 18.37 5.16 -0.22
N ILE A 90 17.07 5.12 0.09
CA ILE A 90 16.04 4.62 -0.82
C ILE A 90 15.97 5.52 -2.05
N LYS A 91 16.06 4.91 -3.24
CA LYS A 91 15.75 5.58 -4.50
C LYS A 91 14.25 5.43 -4.77
N PRO A 92 13.52 6.51 -5.09
CA PRO A 92 12.16 6.38 -5.56
C PRO A 92 12.16 5.51 -6.82
N VAL A 93 11.22 4.56 -6.87
CA VAL A 93 10.91 3.82 -8.09
C VAL A 93 9.89 4.67 -8.84
N GLU A 94 10.24 5.11 -10.04
CA GLU A 94 9.29 5.79 -10.92
C GLU A 94 8.20 4.78 -11.34
N ASP A 95 6.95 5.13 -11.08
CA ASP A 95 5.81 4.29 -11.46
C ASP A 95 5.68 4.30 -13.01
N PRO A 96 5.68 3.14 -13.69
CA PRO A 96 5.50 3.06 -15.13
C PRO A 96 4.22 3.74 -15.63
N LEU A 97 3.21 3.91 -14.77
CA LEU A 97 1.98 4.63 -15.10
C LEU A 97 2.24 6.09 -15.51
N TRP A 98 3.27 6.75 -14.97
CA TRP A 98 3.60 8.13 -15.35
C TRP A 98 4.10 8.23 -16.79
N GLU A 99 4.89 7.26 -17.27
CA GLU A 99 5.34 7.22 -18.66
C GLU A 99 4.15 7.00 -19.62
N GLU A 100 3.20 6.14 -19.24
CA GLU A 100 1.99 5.90 -20.02
C GLU A 100 1.08 7.12 -20.05
N GLU A 101 0.89 7.79 -18.92
CA GLU A 101 0.07 9.01 -18.82
C GLU A 101 0.70 10.18 -19.59
N GLU A 102 2.02 10.32 -19.56
CA GLU A 102 2.75 11.32 -20.35
C GLU A 102 2.61 11.05 -21.85
N ARG A 103 2.76 9.79 -22.30
CA ARG A 103 2.51 9.40 -23.70
C ARG A 103 1.07 9.71 -24.13
N LEU A 104 0.09 9.37 -23.30
CA LEU A 104 -1.33 9.64 -23.58
C LEU A 104 -1.60 11.15 -23.65
N ARG A 105 -0.97 11.95 -22.79
CA ARG A 105 -1.04 13.41 -22.82
C ARG A 105 -0.44 13.99 -24.10
N GLU A 106 0.71 13.50 -24.55
CA GLU A 106 1.34 13.91 -25.82
C GLU A 106 0.45 13.58 -27.04
N GLU A 107 -0.12 12.37 -27.09
CA GLU A 107 -1.05 11.97 -28.16
C GLU A 107 -2.30 12.86 -28.17
N TYR A 108 -2.86 13.17 -26.99
CA TYR A 108 -4.00 14.06 -26.86
C TYR A 108 -3.69 15.47 -27.39
N ILE A 109 -2.58 16.07 -26.98
CA ILE A 109 -2.15 17.40 -27.46
C ILE A 109 -1.92 17.40 -28.97
N LYS A 110 -1.36 16.32 -29.52
CA LYS A 110 -1.15 16.19 -30.97
C LYS A 110 -2.45 16.20 -31.77
N ILE A 111 -3.52 15.62 -31.23
CA ILE A 111 -4.83 15.55 -31.89
C ILE A 111 -5.65 16.82 -31.65
N HIS A 112 -5.60 17.37 -30.45
CA HIS A 112 -6.51 18.43 -29.99
C HIS A 112 -5.86 19.81 -29.85
N GLY A 113 -4.56 19.92 -30.04
CA GLY A 113 -3.78 21.12 -29.72
C GLY A 113 -3.51 21.23 -28.21
N GLU A 114 -2.63 22.16 -27.82
CA GLU A 114 -2.47 22.50 -26.41
C GLU A 114 -3.78 23.12 -25.89
N ARG A 115 -4.19 22.70 -24.69
CA ARG A 115 -5.34 23.29 -24.01
C ARG A 115 -4.99 24.73 -23.64
N VAL A 116 -5.66 25.69 -24.27
CA VAL A 116 -5.65 27.09 -23.84
C VAL A 116 -6.62 27.21 -22.67
N TYR A 117 -6.11 27.61 -21.51
CA TYR A 117 -6.97 28.04 -20.40
C TYR A 117 -7.43 29.46 -20.73
N ASP A 118 -8.73 29.68 -20.75
CA ASP A 118 -9.27 31.04 -20.79
C ASP A 118 -9.17 31.55 -19.35
N ASP A 119 -8.29 32.53 -19.11
CA ASP A 119 -8.07 33.11 -17.77
C ASP A 119 -9.25 34.02 -17.34
N GLU A 120 -10.33 34.08 -18.12
CA GLU A 120 -11.53 34.88 -17.87
C GLU A 120 -12.66 34.04 -17.23
N GLU A 121 -12.44 33.57 -16.00
CA GLU A 121 -13.54 33.13 -15.13
C GLU A 121 -13.34 33.67 -13.70
N ASP A 122 -12.98 34.96 -13.60
CA ASP A 122 -12.99 35.78 -12.39
C ASP A 122 -13.72 37.12 -12.71
N GLU A 123 -15.04 37.10 -12.93
CA GLU A 123 -15.92 38.29 -12.83
C GLU A 123 -17.29 37.96 -12.22
#